data_AF-A0A6A8Q392-F1
#
_entry.id   AF-A0A6A8Q392-F1
#
_cell.length_a   1.000
_cell.length_b   1.000
_cell.length_c   1.000
_cell.angle_alpha   90.00
_cell.angle_beta   90.00
_cell.angle_gamma   90.00
#
_symmetry.space_group_name_H-M   'P 1'
#
loop_
_entity.id
_entity.type
_entity.pdbx_description
1 polymer ?
#
loop_
_entity_poly.entity_id
_entity_poly.type
_entity_poly.pdbx_seq_one_letter_code
_entity_poly.pdbx_strand_id
1 'polypeptide(L)'
;MNQLNKLSGIAHWLPRLSLAAIFLYHGFPKLAMSGDVAAMMGMPVFMVIMVGIVEVGGALLLLWGGFGPDWATRFAGLMFTAVMIGAIVMVHAQYGWSSINMGNNGGRGMEFQVLIITVSLLYAFKGNAISQEAIETAED
;
A
#
# COMPACT_ATOMS: atom_id res chain seq x y z
N MET A 1 0.08 -20.40 -21.99
CA MET A 1 0.61 -20.34 -20.62
C MET A 1 2.10 -20.00 -20.58
N ASN A 2 2.95 -20.70 -21.34
CA ASN A 2 4.42 -20.52 -21.31
C ASN A 2 4.92 -19.08 -21.54
N GLN A 3 4.23 -18.28 -22.36
CA GLN A 3 4.62 -16.87 -22.55
C GLN A 3 4.34 -15.99 -21.33
N LEU A 4 3.26 -16.28 -20.58
CA LEU A 4 2.94 -15.54 -19.34
C LEU A 4 3.89 -15.94 -18.20
N ASN A 5 4.29 -17.21 -18.14
CA ASN A 5 5.26 -17.68 -17.16
C ASN A 5 6.63 -17.02 -17.32
N LYS A 6 7.01 -16.56 -18.51
CA LYS A 6 8.25 -15.78 -18.69
C LYS A 6 8.22 -14.42 -17.99
N LEU A 7 7.02 -13.90 -17.67
CA LEU A 7 6.83 -12.60 -17.03
C LEU A 7 6.69 -12.71 -15.51
N SER A 8 6.54 -13.91 -14.95
CA SER A 8 6.26 -14.07 -13.52
C SER A 8 7.39 -13.52 -12.64
N GLY A 9 8.65 -13.61 -13.10
CA GLY A 9 9.81 -13.08 -12.40
C GLY A 9 9.80 -11.55 -12.24
N ILE A 10 9.04 -10.82 -13.06
CA ILE A 10 8.88 -9.36 -12.97
C ILE A 10 7.46 -8.94 -12.54
N ALA A 11 6.50 -9.87 -12.54
CA ALA A 11 5.09 -9.57 -12.26
C ALA A 11 4.86 -8.96 -10.88
N HIS A 12 5.73 -9.27 -9.92
CA HIS A 12 5.71 -8.68 -8.58
C HIS A 12 5.90 -7.15 -8.59
N TRP A 13 6.37 -6.53 -9.67
CA TRP A 13 6.44 -5.07 -9.78
C TRP A 13 5.08 -4.42 -9.99
N LEU A 14 4.09 -5.14 -10.54
CA LEU A 14 2.76 -4.58 -10.81
C LEU A 14 2.07 -4.10 -9.52
N PRO A 15 1.83 -4.97 -8.50
CA PRO A 15 1.27 -4.50 -7.24
C PRO A 15 2.21 -3.57 -6.48
N ARG A 16 3.54 -3.70 -6.66
CA ARG A 16 4.53 -2.88 -5.96
C ARG A 16 4.45 -1.42 -6.39
N LEU A 17 4.45 -1.19 -7.70
CA LEU A 17 4.34 0.15 -8.29
C LEU A 17 2.96 0.76 -8.00
N SER A 18 1.91 -0.05 -8.03
CA SER A 18 0.56 0.42 -7.67
C SER A 18 0.49 0.89 -6.22
N LEU A 19 0.95 0.07 -5.26
CA LEU A 19 1.01 0.46 -3.85
C LEU A 19 1.87 1.70 -3.64
N ALA A 20 3.07 1.73 -4.22
CA ALA A 20 3.95 2.88 -4.09
C ALA A 20 3.31 4.17 -4.64
N ALA A 21 2.65 4.11 -5.79
CA ALA A 21 1.95 5.26 -6.37
C ALA A 21 0.82 5.76 -5.46
N ILE A 22 0.00 4.85 -4.91
CA ILE A 22 -1.09 5.19 -3.97
C ILE A 22 -0.51 5.90 -2.74
N PHE A 23 0.48 5.30 -2.08
CA PHE A 23 1.03 5.84 -0.84
C PHE A 23 1.86 7.11 -1.05
N LEU A 24 2.54 7.28 -2.18
CA LEU A 24 3.19 8.54 -2.53
C LEU A 24 2.16 9.64 -2.79
N TYR A 25 1.12 9.35 -3.56
CA TYR A 25 0.06 10.31 -3.87
C TYR A 25 -0.69 10.78 -2.63
N HIS A 26 -1.02 9.86 -1.72
CA HIS A 26 -1.74 10.19 -0.49
C HIS A 26 -0.84 10.71 0.64
N GLY A 27 0.42 10.29 0.68
CA GLY A 27 1.38 10.68 1.73
C GLY A 27 2.07 12.00 1.47
N PHE A 28 2.36 12.34 0.21
CA PHE A 28 3.05 13.58 -0.12
C PHE A 28 2.31 14.84 0.40
N PRO A 29 0.98 15.00 0.22
CA PRO A 29 0.26 16.14 0.77
C PRO A 29 0.32 16.22 2.30
N LYS A 30 0.40 15.08 3.01
CA LYS A 30 0.53 15.05 4.48
C LYS A 30 1.85 15.65 4.97
N LEU A 31 2.86 15.71 4.11
CA LEU A 31 4.15 16.34 4.40
C LEU A 31 4.22 17.76 3.86
N ALA A 32 3.82 17.97 2.61
CA ALA A 32 3.91 19.26 1.93
C ALA A 32 2.89 20.30 2.44
N MET A 33 1.72 19.84 2.88
CA MET A 33 0.57 20.66 3.29
C MET A 33 -0.01 20.16 4.61
N SER A 34 0.86 19.77 5.55
CA SER A 34 0.49 19.08 6.79
C SER A 34 -0.57 19.83 7.61
N GLY A 35 -0.53 21.16 7.65
CA GLY A 35 -1.53 22.00 8.33
C GLY A 35 -2.93 21.88 7.73
N ASP A 36 -3.04 21.98 6.41
CA ASP A 36 -4.33 21.91 5.70
C ASP A 36 -4.93 20.51 5.81
N VAL A 37 -4.10 19.47 5.66
CA VAL A 37 -4.54 18.08 5.79
C VAL A 37 -4.94 17.75 7.24
N ALA A 38 -4.23 18.30 8.24
CA ALA A 38 -4.61 18.19 9.65
C ALA A 38 -5.97 18.81 9.95
N ALA A 39 -6.24 20.00 9.42
CA ALA A 39 -7.55 20.65 9.54
C ALA A 39 -8.65 19.82 8.86
N MET A 40 -8.39 19.29 7.65
CA MET A 40 -9.34 18.46 6.90
C MET A 40 -9.65 17.12 7.60
N MET A 41 -8.64 16.49 8.20
CA MET A 41 -8.79 15.21 8.90
C MET A 41 -9.24 15.36 10.36
N GLY A 42 -9.28 16.59 10.90
CA GLY A 42 -9.56 16.83 12.32
C GLY A 42 -8.51 16.21 13.25
N MET A 43 -7.26 16.09 12.80
CA MET A 43 -6.16 15.46 13.54
C MET A 43 -5.07 16.47 13.89
N PRO A 44 -4.27 16.24 14.95
CA PRO A 44 -3.08 17.04 15.22
C PRO A 44 -2.07 16.97 14.06
N VAL A 45 -1.45 18.11 13.74
CA VAL A 45 -0.44 18.22 12.66
C VAL A 45 0.68 17.19 12.79
N PHE A 46 1.16 16.97 14.02
CA PHE A 46 2.20 15.97 14.29
C PHE A 46 1.79 14.54 13.88
N MET A 47 0.52 14.15 14.12
CA MET A 47 0.03 12.82 13.69
C MET A 47 -0.03 12.72 12.18
N VAL A 48 -0.49 13.77 11.49
CA VAL A 48 -0.53 13.81 10.02
C VAL A 48 0.87 13.67 9.43
N ILE A 49 1.86 14.38 9.99
CA ILE A 49 3.25 14.27 9.57
C ILE A 49 3.77 12.84 9.77
N MET A 50 3.52 12.23 10.93
CA MET A 50 3.92 10.82 11.18
C MET A 50 3.31 9.87 10.13
N VAL A 51 2.03 10.00 9.83
CA VAL A 51 1.39 9.20 8.78
C VAL A 51 2.03 9.48 7.43
N GLY A 52 2.27 10.74 7.08
CA GLY A 52 2.96 11.10 5.83
C GLY A 52 4.36 10.49 5.70
N ILE A 53 5.15 10.48 6.78
CA ILE A 53 6.48 9.85 6.81
C ILE A 53 6.34 8.34 6.59
N VAL A 54 5.38 7.69 7.25
CA VAL A 54 5.16 6.25 7.11
C VAL A 54 4.69 5.89 5.69
N GLU A 55 3.80 6.67 5.10
CA GLU A 55 3.28 6.43 3.75
C GLU A 55 4.35 6.66 2.67
N VAL A 56 5.02 7.83 2.69
CA VAL A 56 6.07 8.15 1.71
C VAL A 56 7.30 7.28 1.92
N GLY A 57 7.77 7.17 3.17
CA GLY A 57 8.91 6.34 3.53
C GLY A 57 8.67 4.86 3.24
N GLY A 58 7.49 4.35 3.58
CA GLY A 58 7.07 2.98 3.25
C GLY A 58 7.03 2.73 1.75
N ALA A 59 6.57 3.68 0.94
CA ALA A 59 6.56 3.56 -0.52
C ALA A 59 7.97 3.50 -1.11
N LEU A 60 8.86 4.40 -0.69
CA LEU A 60 10.25 4.38 -1.11
C LEU A 60 10.96 3.10 -0.66
N LEU A 61 10.69 2.65 0.58
CA LEU A 61 11.24 1.43 1.14
C LEU A 61 10.74 0.19 0.38
N LEU A 62 9.46 0.15 -0.01
CA LEU A 62 8.88 -0.93 -0.80
C LEU A 62 9.53 -1.02 -2.19
N LEU A 63 9.76 0.12 -2.85
CA LEU A 63 10.44 0.17 -4.14
C LEU A 63 11.89 -0.27 -4.03
N TRP A 64 12.64 0.27 -3.06
CA TRP A 64 14.03 -0.11 -2.82
C TRP A 64 14.17 -1.58 -2.45
N GLY A 65 13.31 -2.10 -1.57
CA GLY A 65 13.27 -3.51 -1.21
C GLY A 65 13.06 -4.44 -2.41
N GLY A 66 12.47 -3.93 -3.49
CA GLY A 66 12.20 -4.72 -4.67
C GLY A 66 13.38 -5.15 -5.53
N PHE A 67 14.48 -4.42 -5.44
CA PHE A 67 15.78 -4.84 -5.98
C PHE A 67 16.86 -4.93 -4.90
N GLY A 68 16.49 -4.64 -3.65
CA GLY A 68 17.36 -4.57 -2.49
C GLY A 68 17.01 -5.64 -1.46
N PRO A 69 17.10 -5.32 -0.15
CA PRO A 69 17.00 -6.32 0.89
C PRO A 69 15.55 -6.75 1.17
N ASP A 70 15.36 -8.03 1.48
CA ASP A 70 14.07 -8.65 1.78
C ASP A 70 13.31 -7.95 2.93
N TRP A 71 14.02 -7.57 3.99
CA TRP A 71 13.43 -6.92 5.16
C TRP A 71 12.72 -5.61 4.80
N ALA A 72 13.21 -4.87 3.79
CA ALA A 72 12.64 -3.59 3.38
C ALA A 72 11.25 -3.79 2.74
N THR A 73 11.10 -4.81 1.89
CA THR A 73 9.81 -5.22 1.32
C THR A 73 8.83 -5.60 2.42
N ARG A 74 9.28 -6.40 3.39
CA ARG A 74 8.40 -6.88 4.47
C ARG A 74 7.95 -5.75 5.39
N PHE A 75 8.90 -4.92 5.80
CA PHE A 75 8.62 -3.82 6.72
C PHE A 75 7.70 -2.77 6.09
N ALA A 76 7.90 -2.45 4.81
CA ALA A 76 6.99 -1.57 4.09
C ALA A 76 5.55 -2.14 4.02
N GLY A 77 5.42 -3.45 3.77
CA GLY A 77 4.12 -4.14 3.81
C GLY A 77 3.42 -3.98 5.16
N LEU A 78 4.14 -4.16 6.27
CA LEU A 78 3.60 -3.98 7.62
C LEU A 78 3.20 -2.53 7.90
N MET A 79 4.02 -1.55 7.48
CA MET A 79 3.70 -0.12 7.61
C MET A 79 2.39 0.22 6.91
N PHE A 80 2.23 -0.24 5.66
CA PHE A 80 1.01 -0.02 4.89
C PHE A 80 -0.21 -0.68 5.49
N THR A 81 -0.07 -1.91 5.98
CA THR A 81 -1.15 -2.59 6.72
C THR A 81 -1.59 -1.77 7.93
N ALA A 82 -0.65 -1.29 8.75
CA ALA A 82 -0.98 -0.49 9.92
C ALA A 82 -1.71 0.82 9.57
N VAL A 83 -1.23 1.54 8.55
CA VAL A 83 -1.87 2.78 8.08
C VAL A 83 -3.29 2.52 7.57
N MET A 84 -3.49 1.46 6.78
CA MET A 84 -4.81 1.12 6.25
C MET A 84 -5.79 0.65 7.33
N ILE A 85 -5.33 -0.07 8.36
CA ILE A 85 -6.18 -0.38 9.52
C ILE A 85 -6.65 0.92 10.19
N GLY A 86 -5.75 1.87 10.42
CA GLY A 86 -6.10 3.19 10.94
C GLY A 86 -7.11 3.92 10.04
N ALA A 87 -6.89 3.95 8.73
CA ALA A 87 -7.80 4.57 7.77
C ALA A 87 -9.19 3.92 7.77
N ILE A 88 -9.27 2.59 7.85
CA ILE A 88 -10.56 1.87 7.93
C ILE A 88 -11.31 2.29 9.20
N VAL A 89 -10.66 2.18 10.36
CA VAL A 89 -11.31 2.45 11.65
C VAL A 89 -11.76 3.91 11.75
N MET A 90 -10.93 4.85 11.28
CA MET A 90 -11.17 6.29 11.47
C MET A 90 -12.06 6.90 10.39
N VAL A 91 -12.00 6.39 9.15
CA VAL A 91 -12.61 7.06 7.99
C VAL A 91 -13.59 6.16 7.27
N HIS A 92 -13.22 4.93 6.91
CA HIS A 92 -13.98 4.17 5.91
C HIS A 92 -15.08 3.25 6.47
N ALA A 93 -14.90 2.68 7.68
CA ALA A 93 -15.84 1.69 8.22
C ALA A 93 -17.28 2.22 8.37
N GLN A 94 -17.43 3.50 8.72
CA GLN A 94 -18.73 4.16 8.85
C GLN A 94 -19.50 4.29 7.52
N TYR A 95 -18.83 4.15 6.38
CA TYR A 95 -19.41 4.23 5.03
C TYR A 95 -19.70 2.85 4.42
N GLY A 96 -19.52 1.78 5.19
CA GLY A 96 -19.78 0.40 4.76
C GLY A 96 -18.73 -0.15 3.78
N TRP A 97 -19.10 -1.20 3.06
CA TRP A 97 -18.18 -1.93 2.17
C TRP A 97 -17.88 -1.19 0.86
N SER A 98 -18.92 -0.78 0.12
CA SER A 98 -18.82 -0.32 -1.26
C SER A 98 -18.01 0.97 -1.40
N SER A 99 -16.99 0.97 -2.27
CA SER A 99 -16.26 2.18 -2.66
C SER A 99 -16.83 2.84 -3.92
N ILE A 100 -17.93 2.33 -4.45
CA ILE A 100 -18.65 2.94 -5.56
C ILE A 100 -19.53 4.05 -4.97
N ASN A 101 -19.51 5.23 -5.59
CA ASN A 101 -20.38 6.35 -5.21
C ASN A 101 -21.82 6.10 -5.69
N MET A 102 -22.47 5.12 -5.06
CA MET A 102 -23.87 4.78 -5.24
C MET A 102 -24.53 4.83 -3.87
N GLY A 103 -25.49 5.74 -3.70
CA GLY A 103 -26.13 6.01 -2.42
C GLY A 103 -25.40 7.09 -1.60
N ASN A 104 -25.39 6.96 -0.27
CA ASN A 104 -24.95 8.04 0.64
C ASN A 104 -23.49 7.88 1.16
N ASN A 105 -22.71 6.96 0.58
CA ASN A 105 -21.34 6.69 1.04
C ASN A 105 -20.29 7.64 0.42
N GLY A 106 -20.60 8.31 -0.71
CA GLY A 106 -19.66 9.17 -1.42
C GLY A 106 -18.45 8.43 -2.00
N GLY A 107 -18.54 7.11 -2.21
CA GLY A 107 -17.42 6.28 -2.65
C GLY A 107 -16.34 6.04 -1.57
N ARG A 108 -16.67 6.21 -0.29
CA ARG A 108 -15.72 6.10 0.84
C ARG A 108 -15.80 4.78 1.60
N GLY A 109 -16.40 3.74 1.04
CA GLY A 109 -16.38 2.42 1.68
C GLY A 109 -14.96 1.85 1.80
N MET A 110 -14.86 0.70 2.46
CA MET A 110 -13.58 0.09 2.86
C MET A 110 -13.01 -0.95 1.87
N GLU A 111 -13.71 -1.26 0.77
CA GLU A 111 -13.29 -2.27 -0.22
C GLU A 111 -11.84 -2.08 -0.71
N PHE A 112 -11.44 -0.87 -1.11
CA PHE A 112 -10.08 -0.61 -1.58
C PHE A 112 -9.03 -0.74 -0.46
N GLN A 113 -9.35 -0.30 0.75
CA GLN A 113 -8.43 -0.38 1.89
C GLN A 113 -8.18 -1.84 2.27
N VAL A 114 -9.21 -2.69 2.20
CA VAL A 114 -9.07 -4.14 2.44
C VAL A 114 -8.22 -4.80 1.34
N LEU A 115 -8.39 -4.41 0.08
CA LEU A 115 -7.50 -4.86 -1.00
C LEU A 115 -6.05 -4.44 -0.75
N ILE A 116 -5.81 -3.17 -0.41
CA ILE A 116 -4.47 -2.65 -0.11
C ILE A 116 -3.84 -3.42 1.06
N ILE A 117 -4.59 -3.69 2.14
CA ILE A 117 -4.10 -4.51 3.27
C ILE A 117 -3.69 -5.89 2.78
N THR A 118 -4.51 -6.55 1.97
CA THR A 118 -4.25 -7.91 1.52
C THR A 118 -2.99 -8.00 0.66
N VAL A 119 -2.81 -7.07 -0.28
CA VAL A 119 -1.60 -6.98 -1.11
C VAL A 119 -0.37 -6.58 -0.27
N SER A 120 -0.53 -5.69 0.70
CA SER A 120 0.55 -5.30 1.61
C SER A 120 1.00 -6.48 2.48
N LEU A 121 0.05 -7.29 2.98
CA LEU A 121 0.33 -8.51 3.72
C LEU A 121 0.99 -9.58 2.86
N LEU A 122 0.65 -9.67 1.57
CA LEU A 122 1.36 -10.55 0.64
C LEU A 122 2.86 -10.19 0.60
N TYR A 123 3.22 -8.91 0.50
CA TYR A 123 4.63 -8.47 0.58
C TYR A 123 5.23 -8.66 1.97
N ALA A 124 4.47 -8.43 3.05
CA ALA A 124 4.92 -8.67 4.42
C ALA A 124 5.31 -10.14 4.67
N PHE A 125 4.50 -11.07 4.15
CA PHE A 125 4.67 -12.50 4.38
C PHE A 125 5.61 -13.18 3.38
N LYS A 126 5.57 -12.83 2.09
CA LYS A 126 6.47 -13.42 1.09
C LYS A 126 7.80 -12.71 0.99
N GLY A 127 7.87 -11.41 1.31
CA GLY A 127 9.07 -10.61 1.08
C GLY A 127 9.47 -10.64 -0.41
N ASN A 128 10.75 -10.82 -0.69
CA ASN A 128 11.30 -10.93 -2.04
C ASN A 128 11.19 -12.34 -2.64
N ALA A 129 10.77 -13.36 -1.89
CA ALA A 129 10.50 -14.69 -2.48
C ALA A 129 9.41 -14.64 -3.56
N ILE A 130 8.55 -13.61 -3.54
CA ILE A 130 7.56 -13.31 -4.58
C ILE A 130 8.18 -13.08 -5.98
N SER A 131 9.48 -12.79 -6.07
CA SER A 131 10.19 -12.66 -7.35
C SER A 131 10.88 -13.94 -7.81
N GLN A 132 11.01 -14.97 -6.95
CA GLN A 132 11.85 -16.15 -7.22
C GLN A 132 11.08 -17.43 -7.61
N GLU A 133 9.82 -17.61 -7.18
CA GLU A 133 8.98 -18.78 -7.54
C GLU A 133 8.80 -18.98 -9.06
N ALA A 134 9.03 -17.93 -9.83
CA ALA A 134 9.01 -17.91 -11.29
C ALA A 134 10.17 -18.65 -11.98
N ILE A 135 11.34 -18.68 -11.35
CA ILE A 135 12.58 -19.12 -12.00
C ILE A 135 12.71 -20.64 -11.89
N GLU A 136 12.41 -21.23 -10.72
CA GLU A 136 12.46 -22.68 -10.51
C GLU A 136 11.44 -23.46 -11.37
N THR A 137 10.30 -22.86 -11.72
CA THR A 137 9.26 -23.51 -12.53
C THR A 137 9.46 -23.38 -14.05
N ALA A 138 10.49 -22.67 -14.49
CA ALA A 138 10.83 -22.51 -15.91
C ALA A 138 11.98 -23.45 -16.37
N GLU A 139 12.60 -24.18 -15.43
CA GLU A 139 13.70 -25.13 -15.67
C GLU A 139 13.23 -26.60 -15.72
N ASP A 140 11.96 -26.89 -15.43
CA ASP A 140 11.28 -28.19 -15.56
C ASP A 140 10.39 -28.27 -16.82
#